data_AF-E9DRF9-F1
#
_entry.id   AF-E9DRF9-F1
#
_cell.length_a   1.000
_cell.length_b   1.000
_cell.length_c   1.000
_cell.angle_alpha   90.00
_cell.angle_beta   90.00
_cell.angle_gamma   90.00
#
_symmetry.space_group_name_H-M   'P 1'
#
loop_
_entity.id
_entity.type
_entity.pdbx_description
1 polymer ?
#
loop_
_entity_poly.entity_id
_entity_poly.type
_entity_poly.pdbx_seq_one_letter_code
_entity_poly.pdbx_strand_id
1 'polypeptide(L)'
;MGNVTNNLTTDESDPGFMTLPRGLGRFCGGLNITSPAYTADREPQINPNTTEPFYEWENPDIMSLSLARAFFLYEIPSNGLDDTQLEAVEVVWHYCVHTYNISVTDNVANTALLESEAKIHQHDEDNGTFVLLDKSGQKKFSASRNGIMFGLQRRIPTTFVGHMSFADSPNLVNVNEFTYQIGSNLMSGILGYNITEQPTERRGPIIWNNLRNITETMALAMTDFMRVNQINGTVIGDALESEIFITVRWPWLSFLAAQIGLTIVFVLAVAACTFNLEVPVIKGSNVAELFAIRKSDMETTTPGTVGGKQAGIDQKIDKQTLGILVRECDTWNLEIHSKE
;
A
#
# COMPACT_ATOMS: atom_id res chain seq x y z
N MET A 1 -26.23 3.33 5.32
CA MET A 1 -26.49 4.03 6.60
C MET A 1 -27.69 4.91 6.37
N GLY A 2 -28.66 4.87 7.28
CA GLY A 2 -29.93 5.57 7.14
C GLY A 2 -30.26 6.40 8.37
N ASN A 3 -30.72 7.64 8.17
CA ASN A 3 -31.20 8.47 9.28
C ASN A 3 -32.58 7.98 9.71
N VAL A 4 -32.72 7.63 10.98
CA VAL A 4 -33.96 7.12 11.59
C VAL A 4 -34.36 7.95 12.82
N THR A 5 -33.87 9.20 12.91
CA THR A 5 -34.17 10.12 14.02
C THR A 5 -35.66 10.33 14.23
N ASN A 6 -36.45 10.38 13.13
CA ASN A 6 -37.90 10.55 13.20
C ASN A 6 -38.64 9.37 13.87
N ASN A 7 -37.96 8.24 14.06
CA ASN A 7 -38.53 7.07 14.72
C ASN A 7 -38.24 7.07 16.23
N LEU A 8 -37.47 8.04 16.75
CA LEU A 8 -37.23 8.17 18.18
C LEU A 8 -38.52 8.54 18.90
N THR A 9 -38.76 7.83 20.00
CA THR A 9 -39.91 8.06 20.88
C THR A 9 -39.41 8.21 22.31
N THR A 10 -40.04 9.09 23.08
CA THR A 10 -39.83 9.17 24.53
C THR A 10 -40.45 7.96 25.21
N ASP A 11 -39.73 7.33 26.14
CA ASP A 11 -40.28 6.23 26.93
C ASP A 11 -41.38 6.78 27.85
N GLU A 12 -42.62 6.30 27.68
CA GLU A 12 -43.77 6.72 28.50
C GLU A 12 -43.58 6.42 29.99
N SER A 13 -42.74 5.43 30.32
CA SER A 13 -42.44 5.04 31.70
C SER A 13 -41.32 5.87 32.33
N ASP A 14 -40.50 6.54 31.52
CA ASP A 14 -39.37 7.35 31.98
C ASP A 14 -39.06 8.48 30.96
N PRO A 15 -39.66 9.67 31.13
CA PRO A 15 -39.63 10.73 30.13
C PRO A 15 -38.23 11.32 29.86
N GLY A 16 -37.22 10.94 30.66
CA GLY A 16 -35.82 11.28 30.41
C GLY A 16 -35.14 10.41 29.36
N PHE A 17 -35.76 9.31 28.92
CA PHE A 17 -35.15 8.36 28.00
C PHE A 17 -35.82 8.36 26.63
N MET A 18 -34.97 8.24 25.61
CA MET A 18 -35.38 8.03 24.23
C MET A 18 -35.11 6.60 23.79
N THR A 19 -36.01 6.06 22.99
CA THR A 19 -35.95 4.70 22.44
C THR A 19 -36.49 4.65 21.02
N LEU A 20 -35.98 3.71 20.22
CA LEU A 20 -36.60 3.34 18.95
C LEU A 20 -37.75 2.34 19.20
N PRO A 21 -38.67 2.15 18.23
CA PRO A 21 -39.78 1.22 18.37
C PRO A 21 -39.28 -0.17 18.75
N ARG A 22 -40.12 -0.90 19.51
CA ARG A 22 -39.80 -2.24 20.03
C ARG A 22 -38.69 -2.25 21.12
N GLY A 23 -38.43 -1.09 21.75
CA GLY A 23 -37.46 -0.96 22.85
C GLY A 23 -36.01 -1.03 22.38
N LEU A 24 -35.75 -0.69 21.11
CA LEU A 24 -34.42 -0.73 20.54
C LEU A 24 -33.61 0.47 21.00
N GLY A 25 -32.71 0.23 21.95
CA GLY A 25 -31.87 1.25 22.55
C GLY A 25 -32.66 2.08 23.56
N ARG A 26 -32.12 2.25 24.76
CA ARG A 26 -32.67 3.15 25.78
C ARG A 26 -31.55 4.07 26.22
N PHE A 27 -31.76 5.38 26.09
CA PHE A 27 -30.66 6.33 26.14
C PHE A 27 -31.10 7.68 26.70
N CYS A 28 -30.27 8.26 27.56
CA CYS A 28 -30.48 9.56 28.22
C CYS A 28 -29.17 10.38 28.19
N GLY A 29 -28.66 10.65 26.99
CA GLY A 29 -27.44 11.45 26.78
C GLY A 29 -26.16 10.62 26.59
N GLY A 30 -25.25 11.13 25.74
CA GLY A 30 -24.06 10.39 25.26
C GLY A 30 -24.16 9.70 23.88
N LEU A 31 -23.75 8.43 23.83
CA LEU A 31 -23.92 7.48 22.72
C LEU A 31 -24.51 6.15 23.25
N ASN A 32 -25.49 5.58 22.56
CA ASN A 32 -25.92 4.21 22.72
C ASN A 32 -25.83 3.46 21.39
N ILE A 33 -25.22 2.29 21.39
CA ILE A 33 -25.20 1.38 20.25
C ILE A 33 -26.01 0.15 20.65
N THR A 34 -26.95 -0.24 19.80
CA THR A 34 -27.76 -1.44 20.01
C THR A 34 -27.91 -2.25 18.73
N SER A 35 -28.08 -3.56 18.84
CA SER A 35 -28.34 -4.44 17.70
C SER A 35 -29.68 -5.15 17.90
N PRO A 36 -30.53 -5.30 16.86
CA PRO A 36 -31.81 -6.00 17.01
C PRO A 36 -31.66 -7.50 17.34
N ALA A 37 -30.48 -8.08 17.14
CA ALA A 37 -30.18 -9.43 17.60
C ALA A 37 -29.95 -9.51 19.12
N TYR A 38 -29.68 -8.39 19.80
CA TYR A 38 -29.51 -8.30 21.24
C TYR A 38 -30.54 -7.32 21.81
N THR A 39 -31.65 -7.86 22.28
CA THR A 39 -32.58 -7.09 23.13
C THR A 39 -32.25 -7.49 24.56
N ALA A 40 -31.95 -6.50 25.42
CA ALA A 40 -31.80 -6.75 26.85
C ALA A 40 -33.02 -7.58 27.30
N ASP A 41 -32.77 -8.75 27.87
CA ASP A 41 -33.76 -9.73 28.37
C ASP A 41 -34.33 -10.77 27.39
N ARG A 42 -33.88 -10.87 26.14
CA ARG A 42 -34.20 -12.01 25.27
C ARG A 42 -32.95 -12.64 24.66
N GLU A 43 -32.87 -13.97 24.75
CA GLU A 43 -31.89 -14.73 23.97
C GLU A 43 -31.99 -14.31 22.49
N PRO A 44 -30.85 -14.13 21.81
CA PRO A 44 -30.82 -13.79 20.40
C PRO A 44 -31.57 -14.86 19.62
N GLN A 45 -32.79 -14.57 19.18
CA GLN A 45 -33.41 -15.40 18.14
C GLN A 45 -32.54 -15.24 16.89
N ILE A 46 -31.93 -16.36 16.45
CA ILE A 46 -31.09 -16.45 15.26
C ILE A 46 -32.00 -16.33 14.03
N ASN A 47 -32.57 -15.15 13.82
CA ASN A 47 -33.33 -14.85 12.64
C ASN A 47 -32.95 -13.44 12.18
N PRO A 48 -32.08 -13.30 11.16
CA PRO A 48 -31.68 -12.00 10.63
C PRO A 48 -32.86 -11.13 10.15
N ASN A 49 -34.04 -11.73 9.97
CA ASN A 49 -35.25 -11.08 9.48
C ASN A 49 -36.25 -10.67 10.59
N THR A 50 -35.93 -10.78 11.88
CA THR A 50 -36.95 -10.53 12.95
C THR A 50 -37.37 -9.08 13.12
N THR A 51 -36.65 -8.13 12.53
CA THR A 51 -37.02 -6.72 12.59
C THR A 51 -36.93 -6.13 11.19
N GLU A 52 -38.04 -5.58 10.71
CA GLU A 52 -38.05 -4.76 9.50
C GLU A 52 -37.05 -3.60 9.67
N PRO A 53 -36.31 -3.22 8.62
CA PRO A 53 -35.44 -2.05 8.70
C PRO A 53 -36.31 -0.80 8.93
N PHE A 54 -35.79 0.13 9.72
CA PHE A 54 -36.47 1.40 9.97
C PHE A 54 -36.19 2.40 8.85
N TYR A 55 -35.02 2.28 8.24
CA TYR A 55 -34.67 3.00 7.04
C TYR A 55 -35.07 2.22 5.80
N GLU A 56 -35.67 2.93 4.84
CA GLU A 56 -35.98 2.37 3.53
C GLU A 56 -34.70 2.28 2.70
N TRP A 57 -34.17 1.06 2.54
CA TRP A 57 -33.01 0.82 1.70
C TRP A 57 -33.44 0.79 0.22
N GLU A 58 -32.79 1.60 -0.62
CA GLU A 58 -33.08 1.68 -2.06
C GLU A 58 -32.78 0.36 -2.83
N ASN A 59 -32.12 -0.60 -2.17
CA ASN A 59 -31.80 -1.90 -2.75
C ASN A 59 -32.24 -3.05 -1.81
N PRO A 60 -33.25 -3.86 -2.19
CA PRO A 60 -33.75 -4.95 -1.35
C PRO A 60 -32.71 -6.07 -1.14
N ASP A 61 -31.73 -6.20 -2.01
CA ASP A 61 -30.68 -7.22 -1.91
C ASP A 61 -29.74 -6.98 -0.71
N ILE A 62 -29.62 -5.71 -0.26
CA ILE A 62 -28.79 -5.33 0.90
C ILE A 62 -29.19 -6.12 2.15
N MET A 63 -30.49 -6.30 2.38
CA MET A 63 -30.97 -7.00 3.57
C MET A 63 -30.68 -8.50 3.49
N SER A 64 -30.85 -9.10 2.31
CA SER A 64 -30.51 -10.51 2.05
C SER A 64 -29.03 -10.80 2.22
N LEU A 65 -28.17 -9.82 1.90
CA LEU A 65 -26.71 -9.88 2.04
C LEU A 65 -26.20 -9.31 3.37
N SER A 66 -27.08 -8.95 4.30
CA SER A 66 -26.70 -8.31 5.55
C SER A 66 -25.93 -9.26 6.47
N LEU A 67 -24.80 -8.76 6.96
CA LEU A 67 -23.90 -9.41 7.92
C LEU A 67 -24.26 -9.01 9.35
N ALA A 68 -24.50 -7.72 9.54
CA ALA A 68 -24.78 -7.12 10.83
C ALA A 68 -25.61 -5.87 10.67
N ARG A 69 -26.40 -5.59 11.71
CA ARG A 69 -27.19 -4.38 11.81
C ARG A 69 -27.06 -3.81 13.22
N ALA A 70 -26.86 -2.51 13.30
CA ALA A 70 -26.82 -1.78 14.55
C ALA A 70 -27.50 -0.42 14.40
N PHE A 71 -28.00 0.09 15.52
CA PHE A 71 -28.55 1.43 15.66
C PHE A 71 -27.63 2.23 16.57
N PHE A 72 -27.27 3.42 16.11
CA PHE A 72 -26.47 4.39 16.84
C PHE A 72 -27.40 5.53 17.24
N LEU A 73 -27.63 5.69 18.53
CA LEU A 73 -28.39 6.79 19.11
C LEU A 73 -27.39 7.69 19.80
N TYR A 74 -27.31 8.96 19.41
CA TYR A 74 -26.32 9.87 19.97
C TYR A 74 -26.91 11.25 20.21
N GLU A 75 -26.31 11.93 21.17
CA GLU A 75 -26.58 13.31 21.50
C GLU A 75 -25.64 14.23 20.73
N ILE A 76 -26.20 15.29 20.17
CA ILE A 76 -25.46 16.43 19.64
C ILE A 76 -25.41 17.46 20.77
N PRO A 77 -24.21 17.73 21.34
CA PRO A 77 -24.07 18.75 22.36
C PRO A 77 -24.55 20.09 21.81
N SER A 78 -25.32 20.83 22.58
CA SER A 78 -25.72 22.19 22.25
C SER A 78 -25.16 23.19 23.24
N ASN A 79 -25.47 24.47 23.03
CA ASN A 79 -24.89 25.57 23.81
C ASN A 79 -25.69 25.86 25.09
N GLY A 80 -26.78 25.12 25.35
CA GLY A 80 -27.65 25.26 26.51
C GLY A 80 -28.08 23.91 27.07
N LEU A 81 -28.53 23.89 28.33
CA LEU A 81 -28.96 22.67 29.02
C LEU A 81 -30.30 22.10 28.51
N ASP A 82 -31.08 22.91 27.78
CA ASP A 82 -32.45 22.59 27.37
C ASP A 82 -32.60 22.26 25.87
N ASP A 83 -31.51 22.30 25.08
CA ASP A 83 -31.55 22.18 23.62
C ASP A 83 -30.68 21.01 23.12
N THR A 84 -30.70 19.88 23.82
CA THR A 84 -29.94 18.69 23.41
C THR A 84 -30.63 18.05 22.21
N GLN A 85 -30.04 18.18 21.03
CA GLN A 85 -30.55 17.52 19.83
C GLN A 85 -30.12 16.06 19.85
N LEU A 86 -31.08 15.16 19.65
CA LEU A 86 -30.86 13.72 19.64
C LEU A 86 -31.05 13.18 18.23
N GLU A 87 -30.17 12.29 17.81
CA GLU A 87 -30.22 11.66 16.49
C GLU A 87 -30.08 10.14 16.60
N ALA A 88 -30.66 9.44 15.62
CA ALA A 88 -30.56 8.00 15.49
C ALA A 88 -30.25 7.59 14.05
N VAL A 89 -29.36 6.61 13.93
CA VAL A 89 -28.85 6.13 12.65
C VAL A 89 -28.86 4.60 12.60
N GLU A 90 -29.47 4.05 11.56
CA GLU A 90 -29.41 2.62 11.24
C GLU A 90 -28.20 2.34 10.32
N VAL A 91 -27.36 1.40 10.74
CA VAL A 91 -26.20 0.94 9.98
C VAL A 91 -26.37 -0.55 9.68
N VAL A 92 -26.27 -0.89 8.39
CA VAL A 92 -26.29 -2.27 7.90
C VAL A 92 -25.00 -2.54 7.15
N TRP A 93 -24.21 -3.47 7.68
CA TRP A 93 -23.07 -4.05 6.97
C TRP A 93 -23.56 -5.21 6.13
N HIS A 94 -23.17 -5.26 4.86
CA HIS A 94 -23.63 -6.27 3.89
C HIS A 94 -22.50 -6.63 2.92
N TYR A 95 -22.63 -7.78 2.24
CA TYR A 95 -21.73 -8.13 1.15
C TYR A 95 -22.00 -7.31 -0.11
N CYS A 96 -20.93 -6.90 -0.78
CA CYS A 96 -20.99 -6.24 -2.08
C CYS A 96 -19.75 -6.64 -2.90
N VAL A 97 -19.83 -6.38 -4.21
CA VAL A 97 -18.75 -6.55 -5.17
C VAL A 97 -18.18 -5.18 -5.48
N HIS A 98 -16.91 -4.97 -5.13
CA HIS A 98 -16.17 -3.77 -5.47
C HIS A 98 -15.30 -3.98 -6.71
N THR A 99 -15.39 -3.06 -7.65
CA THR A 99 -14.49 -2.98 -8.80
C THR A 99 -13.48 -1.86 -8.55
N TYR A 100 -12.20 -2.20 -8.64
CA TYR A 100 -11.10 -1.25 -8.44
C TYR A 100 -10.34 -1.00 -9.74
N ASN A 101 -9.92 0.24 -9.96
CA ASN A 101 -8.86 0.57 -10.90
C ASN A 101 -7.53 0.50 -10.15
N ILE A 102 -6.65 -0.39 -10.59
CA ILE A 102 -5.34 -0.57 -9.98
C ILE A 102 -4.30 -0.05 -10.95
N SER A 103 -3.53 0.95 -10.53
CA SER A 103 -2.35 1.41 -11.24
C SER A 103 -1.12 1.26 -10.35
N VAL A 104 0.02 0.91 -10.94
CA VAL A 104 1.29 0.85 -10.21
C VAL A 104 2.19 1.92 -10.81
N THR A 105 2.56 2.91 -10.00
CA THR A 105 3.47 3.99 -10.38
C THR A 105 4.61 4.04 -9.37
N ASP A 106 5.86 4.00 -9.82
CA ASP A 106 7.05 4.01 -8.96
C ASP A 106 7.03 2.93 -7.85
N ASN A 107 6.56 1.72 -8.17
CA ASN A 107 6.34 0.60 -7.23
C ASN A 107 5.32 0.89 -6.11
N VAL A 108 4.53 1.96 -6.23
CA VAL A 108 3.40 2.26 -5.35
C VAL A 108 2.12 1.84 -6.08
N ALA A 109 1.43 0.84 -5.52
CA ALA A 109 0.11 0.43 -6.01
C ALA A 109 -0.94 1.44 -5.55
N ASN A 110 -1.57 2.11 -6.51
CA ASN A 110 -2.72 2.97 -6.31
C ASN A 110 -3.99 2.19 -6.66
N THR A 111 -4.82 1.93 -5.66
CA THR A 111 -6.11 1.27 -5.82
C THR A 111 -7.24 2.29 -5.67
N ALA A 112 -7.89 2.65 -6.77
CA ALA A 112 -9.07 3.53 -6.75
C ALA A 112 -10.34 2.69 -6.88
N LEU A 113 -11.31 2.87 -5.98
CA LEU A 113 -12.63 2.26 -6.12
C LEU A 113 -13.34 2.90 -7.32
N LEU A 114 -13.74 2.09 -8.30
CA LEU A 114 -14.53 2.54 -9.43
C LEU A 114 -16.02 2.40 -9.14
N GLU A 115 -16.42 1.20 -8.69
CA GLU A 115 -17.83 0.81 -8.60
C GLU A 115 -18.05 -0.16 -7.44
N SER A 116 -19.26 -0.15 -6.88
CA SER A 116 -19.72 -1.06 -5.83
C SER A 116 -21.14 -1.53 -6.16
N GLU A 117 -21.37 -2.84 -6.15
CA GLU A 117 -22.65 -3.46 -6.52
C GLU A 117 -23.05 -4.52 -5.48
N ALA A 118 -24.31 -4.54 -5.07
CA ALA A 118 -24.84 -5.50 -4.09
C ALA A 118 -25.92 -6.42 -4.68
N LYS A 119 -25.97 -6.55 -6.01
CA LYS A 119 -27.04 -7.26 -6.70
C LYS A 119 -26.91 -8.77 -6.62
N ILE A 120 -27.98 -9.44 -6.19
CA ILE A 120 -28.07 -10.90 -6.20
C ILE A 120 -28.57 -11.36 -7.56
N HIS A 121 -27.79 -12.20 -8.22
CA HIS A 121 -28.16 -12.84 -9.49
C HIS A 121 -28.86 -14.17 -9.27
N GLN A 122 -28.39 -14.94 -8.28
CA GLN A 122 -28.96 -16.24 -7.96
C GLN A 122 -28.88 -16.46 -6.45
N HIS A 123 -29.96 -16.99 -5.90
CA HIS A 123 -30.05 -17.44 -4.52
C HIS A 123 -30.38 -18.94 -4.54
N ASP A 124 -29.48 -19.73 -3.95
CA ASP A 124 -29.72 -21.15 -3.68
C ASP A 124 -30.12 -21.26 -2.21
N GLU A 125 -31.43 -21.45 -1.98
CA GLU A 125 -32.00 -21.55 -0.64
C GLU A 125 -31.53 -22.81 0.10
N ASP A 126 -31.29 -23.91 -0.62
CA ASP A 126 -30.93 -25.20 -0.03
C ASP A 126 -29.51 -25.16 0.57
N ASN A 127 -28.59 -24.48 -0.11
CA ASN A 127 -27.20 -24.32 0.34
C ASN A 127 -26.93 -22.98 1.03
N GLY A 128 -27.91 -22.06 1.01
CA GLY A 128 -27.79 -20.69 1.48
C GLY A 128 -26.69 -19.92 0.74
N THR A 129 -26.49 -20.17 -0.56
CA THR A 129 -25.45 -19.47 -1.34
C THR A 129 -26.05 -18.38 -2.21
N PHE A 130 -25.37 -17.24 -2.26
CA PHE A 130 -25.70 -16.09 -3.07
C PHE A 130 -24.65 -15.94 -4.17
N VAL A 131 -25.10 -15.75 -5.41
CA VAL A 131 -24.23 -15.35 -6.52
C VAL A 131 -24.45 -13.87 -6.76
N LEU A 132 -23.42 -13.07 -6.50
CA LEU A 132 -23.36 -11.65 -6.82
C LEU A 132 -22.73 -11.44 -8.19
N LEU A 133 -23.12 -10.36 -8.86
CA LEU A 133 -22.50 -9.94 -10.11
C LEU A 133 -21.72 -8.65 -9.93
N ASP A 134 -20.66 -8.49 -10.71
CA ASP A 134 -20.13 -7.16 -10.98
C ASP A 134 -21.15 -6.33 -11.75
N LYS A 135 -20.94 -5.01 -11.80
CA LYS A 135 -21.87 -4.09 -12.49
C LYS A 135 -22.05 -4.44 -13.98
N SER A 136 -21.01 -4.99 -14.62
CA SER A 136 -21.07 -5.41 -16.02
C SER A 136 -21.91 -6.68 -16.23
N GLY A 137 -22.21 -7.42 -15.15
CA GLY A 137 -22.93 -8.69 -15.19
C GLY A 137 -22.11 -9.86 -15.73
N GLN A 138 -20.81 -9.68 -15.95
CA GLN A 138 -19.94 -10.67 -16.56
C GLN A 138 -19.23 -11.54 -15.53
N LYS A 139 -18.86 -10.97 -14.37
CA LYS A 139 -18.14 -11.69 -13.32
C LYS A 139 -19.11 -12.09 -12.21
N LYS A 140 -19.06 -13.38 -11.86
CA LYS A 140 -19.88 -13.99 -10.80
C LYS A 140 -19.03 -14.23 -9.56
N PHE A 141 -19.54 -13.79 -8.41
CA PHE A 141 -18.92 -13.99 -7.11
C PHE A 141 -19.87 -14.77 -6.22
N SER A 142 -19.40 -15.87 -5.62
CA SER A 142 -20.23 -16.68 -4.73
C SER A 142 -19.95 -16.31 -3.27
N ALA A 143 -21.00 -16.01 -2.52
CA ALA A 143 -20.99 -15.86 -1.07
C ALA A 143 -21.86 -16.96 -0.45
N SER A 144 -21.43 -17.56 0.67
CA SER A 144 -22.21 -18.60 1.36
C SER A 144 -22.67 -18.10 2.71
N ARG A 145 -23.99 -18.13 2.96
CA ARG A 145 -24.60 -17.80 4.26
C ARG A 145 -23.92 -18.51 5.43
N ASN A 146 -23.50 -19.76 5.29
CA ASN A 146 -22.76 -20.45 6.35
C ASN A 146 -21.39 -19.78 6.63
N GLY A 147 -20.66 -19.38 5.59
CA GLY A 147 -19.43 -18.60 5.72
C GLY A 147 -19.64 -17.21 6.35
N ILE A 148 -20.74 -16.55 5.98
CA ILE A 148 -21.22 -15.28 6.57
C ILE A 148 -21.52 -15.48 8.07
N MET A 149 -22.14 -16.61 8.41
CA MET A 149 -22.74 -16.87 9.72
C MET A 149 -21.76 -17.31 10.79
N PHE A 150 -20.83 -18.23 10.48
CA PHE A 150 -19.97 -18.85 11.49
C PHE A 150 -18.84 -17.94 12.01
N GLY A 151 -18.42 -16.91 11.25
CA GLY A 151 -17.36 -16.00 11.66
C GLY A 151 -17.83 -14.70 12.32
N LEU A 152 -18.80 -14.02 11.70
CA LEU A 152 -19.08 -12.61 11.97
C LEU A 152 -20.45 -12.37 12.61
N GLN A 153 -21.50 -12.99 12.10
CA GLN A 153 -22.87 -12.70 12.53
C GLN A 153 -23.20 -13.18 13.96
N ARG A 154 -22.46 -14.15 14.53
CA ARG A 154 -22.64 -14.52 15.96
C ARG A 154 -21.92 -13.56 16.91
N ARG A 155 -20.79 -12.98 16.50
CA ARG A 155 -19.93 -12.17 17.38
C ARG A 155 -20.20 -10.68 17.26
N ILE A 156 -20.46 -10.20 16.05
CA ILE A 156 -20.66 -8.78 15.78
C ILE A 156 -21.87 -8.20 16.52
N PRO A 157 -23.06 -8.83 16.51
CA PRO A 157 -24.23 -8.20 17.12
C PRO A 157 -24.10 -8.03 18.63
N THR A 158 -23.40 -8.94 19.31
CA THR A 158 -23.09 -8.79 20.75
C THR A 158 -22.00 -7.75 21.02
N THR A 159 -21.14 -7.46 20.03
CA THR A 159 -20.14 -6.39 20.13
C THR A 159 -20.77 -5.02 19.92
N PHE A 160 -21.77 -4.90 19.04
CA PHE A 160 -22.52 -3.66 18.79
C PHE A 160 -23.59 -3.39 19.84
N VAL A 161 -23.22 -3.50 21.10
CA VAL A 161 -24.07 -3.19 22.23
C VAL A 161 -23.26 -2.43 23.26
N GLY A 162 -23.79 -1.30 23.70
CA GLY A 162 -23.29 -0.62 24.88
C GLY A 162 -23.70 0.84 24.92
N HIS A 163 -23.36 1.47 26.03
CA HIS A 163 -23.63 2.88 26.27
C HIS A 163 -22.33 3.61 26.57
N MET A 164 -22.33 4.90 26.32
CA MET A 164 -21.27 5.83 26.69
C MET A 164 -21.96 7.15 27.05
N SER A 165 -21.61 7.73 28.20
CA SER A 165 -22.10 9.04 28.64
C SER A 165 -20.94 10.02 28.63
N PHE A 166 -21.21 11.27 28.26
CA PHE A 166 -20.22 12.35 28.35
C PHE A 166 -20.13 12.96 29.75
N ALA A 167 -21.19 12.79 30.55
CA ALA A 167 -21.30 13.37 31.90
C ALA A 167 -20.75 12.42 32.99
N ASP A 168 -20.62 11.13 32.68
CA ASP A 168 -20.25 10.11 33.66
C ASP A 168 -18.82 9.59 33.47
N SER A 169 -18.17 9.32 34.60
CA SER A 169 -16.95 8.52 34.65
C SER A 169 -17.22 7.13 34.05
N PRO A 170 -16.27 6.52 33.30
CA PRO A 170 -16.42 5.19 32.70
C PRO A 170 -16.77 4.07 33.68
N ASN A 171 -16.73 4.33 34.99
CA ASN A 171 -17.07 3.39 36.05
C ASN A 171 -18.55 3.41 36.50
N LEU A 172 -19.41 4.30 35.97
CA LEU A 172 -20.77 4.53 36.51
C LEU A 172 -21.90 3.90 35.68
N VAL A 173 -21.66 3.55 34.41
CA VAL A 173 -22.67 2.94 33.52
C VAL A 173 -22.01 1.78 32.78
N ASN A 174 -22.78 0.87 32.15
CA ASN A 174 -22.32 -0.25 31.33
C ASN A 174 -21.55 0.20 30.06
N VAL A 175 -20.51 0.99 30.25
CA VAL A 175 -19.56 1.46 29.25
C VAL A 175 -18.58 0.33 29.02
N ASN A 176 -18.46 -0.11 27.77
CA ASN A 176 -17.40 -1.02 27.38
C ASN A 176 -16.36 -0.25 26.56
N GLU A 177 -15.15 -0.79 26.49
CA GLU A 177 -14.05 -0.17 25.76
C GLU A 177 -14.44 0.14 24.30
N PHE A 178 -15.24 -0.73 23.69
CA PHE A 178 -15.74 -0.53 22.34
C PHE A 178 -16.59 0.75 22.23
N THR A 179 -17.64 0.91 23.02
CA THR A 179 -18.52 2.09 22.96
C THR A 179 -17.81 3.36 23.38
N TYR A 180 -16.84 3.28 24.29
CA TYR A 180 -16.00 4.42 24.66
C TYR A 180 -15.15 4.92 23.48
N GLN A 181 -14.46 4.02 22.78
CA GLN A 181 -13.65 4.37 21.61
C GLN A 181 -14.51 4.91 20.47
N ILE A 182 -15.66 4.30 20.21
CA ILE A 182 -16.59 4.78 19.18
C ILE A 182 -17.13 6.17 19.56
N GLY A 183 -17.58 6.36 20.80
CA GLY A 183 -18.07 7.66 21.28
C GLY A 183 -17.01 8.76 21.18
N SER A 184 -15.77 8.44 21.55
CA SER A 184 -14.65 9.39 21.48
C SER A 184 -14.35 9.80 20.03
N ASN A 185 -14.30 8.84 19.10
CA ASN A 185 -14.06 9.13 17.68
C ASN A 185 -15.24 9.84 17.02
N LEU A 186 -16.48 9.47 17.39
CA LEU A 186 -17.70 10.10 16.91
C LEU A 186 -17.71 11.59 17.24
N MET A 187 -17.23 11.94 18.44
CA MET A 187 -17.18 13.31 18.95
C MET A 187 -15.88 14.06 18.65
N SER A 188 -14.98 13.45 17.87
CA SER A 188 -13.71 14.06 17.50
C SER A 188 -13.95 15.38 16.76
N GLY A 189 -13.26 16.44 17.20
CA GLY A 189 -13.41 17.79 16.67
C GLY A 189 -14.58 18.60 17.24
N ILE A 190 -15.38 18.02 18.15
CA ILE A 190 -16.51 18.69 18.81
C ILE A 190 -16.20 18.95 20.29
N LEU A 191 -15.70 17.93 21.00
CA LEU A 191 -15.29 18.04 22.39
C LEU A 191 -13.90 18.71 22.46
N GLY A 192 -13.85 19.94 22.97
CA GLY A 192 -12.59 20.72 23.12
C GLY A 192 -12.66 22.15 22.58
N TYR A 193 -13.72 22.53 21.86
CA TYR A 193 -13.99 23.91 21.50
C TYR A 193 -14.78 24.62 22.60
N ASN A 194 -14.57 25.94 22.77
CA ASN A 194 -15.51 26.78 23.51
C ASN A 194 -16.88 26.58 22.86
N ILE A 195 -17.77 25.89 23.58
CA ILE A 195 -19.08 25.42 23.09
C ILE A 195 -19.90 26.60 22.53
N THR A 196 -19.54 27.84 22.87
CA THR A 196 -20.13 29.08 22.39
C THR A 196 -19.80 29.49 20.93
N GLU A 197 -18.74 28.96 20.29
CA GLU A 197 -18.26 29.51 19.00
C GLU A 197 -18.80 28.81 17.75
N GLN A 198 -19.25 27.56 17.85
CA GLN A 198 -19.84 26.85 16.72
C GLN A 198 -21.36 26.69 16.89
N PRO A 199 -22.18 27.09 15.89
CA PRO A 199 -23.61 26.81 15.90
C PRO A 199 -23.87 25.30 15.98
N THR A 200 -24.84 24.89 16.80
CA THR A 200 -25.27 23.48 16.94
C THR A 200 -25.55 22.83 15.58
N GLU A 201 -26.10 23.60 14.63
CA GLU A 201 -26.38 23.19 13.24
C GLU A 201 -25.15 22.67 12.48
N ARG A 202 -23.93 23.12 12.82
CA ARG A 202 -22.70 22.65 12.17
C ARG A 202 -22.15 21.35 12.75
N ARG A 203 -22.61 20.93 13.93
CA ARG A 203 -22.10 19.74 14.63
C ARG A 203 -22.66 18.44 14.05
N GLY A 204 -23.96 18.41 13.71
CA GLY A 204 -24.61 17.25 13.09
C GLY A 204 -23.86 16.70 11.87
N PRO A 205 -23.50 17.54 10.87
CA PRO A 205 -22.70 17.11 9.73
C PRO A 205 -21.32 16.53 10.07
N ILE A 206 -20.65 17.06 11.11
CA ILE A 206 -19.36 16.55 11.58
C ILE A 206 -19.53 15.16 12.19
N ILE A 207 -20.52 15.00 13.09
CA ILE A 207 -20.83 13.71 13.73
C ILE A 207 -21.21 12.67 12.67
N TRP A 208 -22.04 13.04 11.71
CA TRP A 208 -22.44 12.17 10.60
C TRP A 208 -21.24 11.69 9.77
N ASN A 209 -20.30 12.59 9.46
CA ASN A 209 -19.07 12.24 8.74
C ASN A 209 -18.14 11.34 9.58
N ASN A 210 -18.01 11.62 10.88
CA ASN A 210 -17.25 10.76 11.79
C ASN A 210 -17.86 9.36 11.86
N LEU A 211 -19.20 9.26 11.99
CA LEU A 211 -19.91 7.98 12.00
C LEU A 211 -19.72 7.22 10.69
N ARG A 212 -19.79 7.92 9.54
CA ARG A 212 -19.50 7.33 8.23
C ARG A 212 -18.08 6.77 8.19
N ASN A 213 -17.07 7.54 8.57
CA ASN A 213 -15.68 7.08 8.58
C ASN A 213 -15.48 5.87 9.50
N ILE A 214 -16.09 5.88 10.69
CA ILE A 214 -16.04 4.75 11.64
C ILE A 214 -16.68 3.49 11.02
N THR A 215 -17.87 3.63 10.43
CA THR A 215 -18.59 2.48 9.85
C THR A 215 -17.92 1.94 8.58
N GLU A 216 -17.30 2.81 7.77
CA GLU A 216 -16.50 2.44 6.60
C GLU A 216 -15.20 1.73 7.02
N THR A 217 -14.47 2.24 8.01
CA THR A 217 -13.26 1.57 8.54
C THR A 217 -13.58 0.22 9.17
N MET A 218 -14.72 0.09 9.85
CA MET A 218 -15.22 -1.22 10.32
C MET A 218 -15.50 -2.17 9.14
N ALA A 219 -16.13 -1.69 8.07
CA ALA A 219 -16.39 -2.51 6.88
C ALA A 219 -15.10 -2.99 6.20
N LEU A 220 -14.09 -2.11 6.12
CA LEU A 220 -12.75 -2.45 5.62
C LEU A 220 -12.09 -3.51 6.51
N ALA A 221 -12.11 -3.32 7.83
CA ALA A 221 -11.54 -4.29 8.77
C ALA A 221 -12.24 -5.66 8.69
N MET A 222 -13.57 -5.70 8.55
CA MET A 222 -14.32 -6.93 8.31
C MET A 222 -13.92 -7.58 6.98
N THR A 223 -13.72 -6.78 5.92
CA THR A 223 -13.27 -7.26 4.61
C THR A 223 -11.88 -7.88 4.69
N ASP A 224 -10.93 -7.22 5.33
CA ASP A 224 -9.57 -7.73 5.51
C ASP A 224 -9.56 -8.99 6.36
N PHE A 225 -10.35 -9.03 7.44
CA PHE A 225 -10.53 -10.23 8.23
C PHE A 225 -11.09 -11.39 7.39
N MET A 226 -12.07 -11.14 6.53
CA MET A 226 -12.62 -12.18 5.64
C MET A 226 -11.61 -12.66 4.61
N ARG A 227 -10.79 -11.76 4.04
CA ARG A 227 -9.73 -12.11 3.09
C ARG A 227 -8.66 -13.02 3.72
N VAL A 228 -8.21 -12.69 4.92
CA VAL A 228 -7.18 -13.48 5.65
C VAL A 228 -7.71 -14.85 6.07
N ASN A 229 -8.98 -14.94 6.46
CA ASN A 229 -9.58 -16.19 6.95
C ASN A 229 -10.25 -17.03 5.86
N GLN A 230 -10.21 -16.62 4.59
CA GLN A 230 -10.62 -17.49 3.50
C GLN A 230 -9.58 -18.61 3.31
N ILE A 231 -10.02 -19.85 3.53
CA ILE A 231 -9.22 -21.08 3.43
C ILE A 231 -8.59 -21.25 2.02
N ASN A 232 -9.10 -20.55 1.00
CA ASN A 232 -8.59 -20.49 -0.37
C ASN A 232 -8.25 -19.04 -0.81
N GLY A 233 -7.74 -18.20 0.10
CA GLY A 233 -7.59 -16.72 -0.03
C GLY A 233 -6.78 -16.15 -1.21
N THR A 234 -6.52 -16.92 -2.25
CA THR A 234 -6.12 -16.40 -3.56
C THR A 234 -7.38 -16.07 -4.35
N VAL A 235 -7.79 -14.80 -4.35
CA VAL A 235 -8.72 -14.31 -5.38
C VAL A 235 -7.99 -14.43 -6.72
N ILE A 236 -8.43 -15.37 -7.55
CA ILE A 236 -7.96 -15.49 -8.94
C ILE A 236 -8.60 -14.33 -9.71
N GLY A 237 -7.86 -13.24 -9.82
CA GLY A 237 -8.10 -12.20 -10.80
C GLY A 237 -6.84 -12.09 -11.67
N ASP A 238 -7.03 -11.94 -12.98
CA ASP A 238 -5.92 -11.64 -13.87
C ASP A 238 -5.39 -10.23 -13.54
N ALA A 239 -4.41 -10.16 -12.65
CA ALA A 239 -3.55 -9.00 -12.53
C ALA A 239 -2.60 -9.06 -13.74
N LEU A 240 -3.04 -8.51 -14.87
CA LEU A 240 -2.22 -8.37 -16.06
C LEU A 240 -1.10 -7.37 -15.74
N GLU A 241 -0.02 -7.88 -15.19
CA GLU A 241 1.21 -7.14 -14.96
C GLU A 241 1.90 -6.94 -16.32
N SER A 242 2.31 -5.70 -16.61
CA SER A 242 3.12 -5.39 -17.79
C SER A 242 4.54 -5.91 -17.56
N GLU A 243 4.77 -7.20 -17.80
CA GLU A 243 6.10 -7.79 -17.71
C GLU A 243 6.94 -7.34 -18.93
N ILE A 244 8.07 -6.68 -18.68
CA ILE A 244 9.00 -6.26 -19.75
C ILE A 244 9.80 -7.49 -20.18
N PHE A 245 9.34 -8.17 -21.24
CA PHE A 245 10.11 -9.24 -21.86
C PHE A 245 11.33 -8.67 -22.62
N ILE A 246 12.51 -8.78 -22.03
CA ILE A 246 13.77 -8.55 -22.75
C ILE A 246 13.99 -9.75 -23.67
N THR A 247 13.53 -9.65 -24.93
CA THR A 247 13.85 -10.65 -25.94
C THR A 247 15.32 -10.52 -26.33
N VAL A 248 16.19 -11.35 -25.76
CA VAL A 248 17.59 -11.43 -26.17
C VAL A 248 17.65 -12.02 -27.58
N ARG A 249 17.96 -11.18 -28.56
CA ARG A 249 18.15 -11.61 -29.95
C ARG A 249 19.51 -12.30 -30.08
N TRP A 250 19.54 -13.60 -29.86
CA TRP A 250 20.72 -14.48 -30.02
C TRP A 250 21.55 -14.26 -31.30
N PRO A 251 20.98 -13.96 -32.48
CA PRO A 251 21.77 -13.76 -33.69
C PRO A 251 22.82 -12.65 -33.57
N TRP A 252 22.52 -11.57 -32.83
CA TRP A 252 23.47 -10.46 -32.64
C TRP A 252 24.60 -10.83 -31.68
N LEU A 253 24.29 -11.65 -30.67
CA LEU A 253 25.27 -12.11 -29.69
C LEU A 253 26.23 -13.14 -30.31
N SER A 254 25.70 -14.01 -31.19
CA SER A 254 26.51 -14.93 -31.99
C SER A 254 27.43 -14.21 -32.97
N PHE A 255 26.98 -13.12 -33.60
CA PHE A 255 27.81 -12.32 -34.49
C PHE A 255 28.99 -11.67 -33.73
N LEU A 256 28.74 -11.07 -32.57
CA LEU A 256 29.78 -10.52 -31.71
C LEU A 256 30.76 -11.59 -31.21
N ALA A 257 30.26 -12.74 -30.75
CA ALA A 257 31.10 -13.84 -30.30
C ALA A 257 31.96 -14.41 -31.44
N ALA A 258 31.40 -14.54 -32.65
CA ALA A 258 32.14 -14.97 -33.83
C ALA A 258 33.22 -13.95 -34.23
N GLN A 259 32.93 -12.65 -34.14
CA GLN A 259 33.91 -11.61 -34.42
C GLN A 259 35.08 -11.66 -33.43
N ILE A 260 34.81 -11.83 -32.13
CA ILE A 260 35.86 -11.99 -31.11
C ILE A 260 36.66 -13.27 -31.35
N GLY A 261 36.00 -14.37 -31.71
CA GLY A 261 36.70 -15.61 -32.06
C GLY A 261 37.62 -15.44 -33.27
N LEU A 262 37.14 -14.77 -34.32
CA LEU A 262 37.89 -14.53 -35.54
C LEU A 262 39.10 -13.60 -35.29
N THR A 263 38.97 -12.59 -34.42
CA THR A 263 40.11 -11.72 -34.09
C THR A 263 41.18 -12.47 -33.31
N ILE A 264 40.82 -13.34 -32.37
CA ILE A 264 41.79 -14.18 -31.64
C ILE A 264 42.54 -15.10 -32.60
N VAL A 265 41.81 -15.80 -33.48
CA VAL A 265 42.41 -16.70 -34.48
C VAL A 265 43.31 -15.93 -35.44
N PHE A 266 42.90 -14.75 -35.89
CA PHE A 266 43.70 -13.89 -36.75
C PHE A 266 45.02 -13.48 -36.07
N VAL A 267 44.97 -13.05 -34.79
CA VAL A 267 46.18 -12.69 -34.03
C VAL A 267 47.12 -13.88 -33.87
N LEU A 268 46.60 -15.07 -33.55
CA LEU A 268 47.41 -16.29 -33.45
C LEU A 268 48.03 -16.67 -34.80
N ALA A 269 47.29 -16.54 -35.89
CA ALA A 269 47.80 -16.80 -37.23
C ALA A 269 48.92 -15.83 -37.63
N VAL A 270 48.75 -14.53 -37.35
CA VAL A 270 49.80 -13.52 -37.57
C VAL A 270 51.02 -13.82 -36.70
N ALA A 271 50.85 -14.16 -35.42
CA ALA A 271 51.96 -14.51 -34.54
C ALA A 271 52.72 -15.75 -35.04
N ALA A 272 52.02 -16.79 -35.48
CA ALA A 272 52.62 -18.00 -36.03
C ALA A 272 53.34 -17.76 -37.36
N CYS A 273 52.73 -17.00 -38.28
CA CYS A 273 53.39 -16.58 -39.53
C CYS A 273 54.63 -15.73 -39.25
N THR A 274 54.57 -14.83 -38.26
CA THR A 274 55.71 -14.01 -37.80
C THR A 274 56.81 -14.84 -37.14
N PHE A 275 56.49 -16.01 -36.60
CA PHE A 275 57.47 -16.93 -36.03
C PHE A 275 58.14 -17.79 -37.11
N ASN A 276 57.38 -18.25 -38.11
CA ASN A 276 57.87 -19.12 -39.18
C ASN A 276 58.61 -18.39 -40.29
N LEU A 277 58.21 -17.15 -40.59
CA LEU A 277 59.08 -16.24 -41.30
C LEU A 277 60.01 -15.68 -40.22
N GLU A 278 61.27 -16.12 -40.17
CA GLU A 278 62.35 -15.42 -39.44
C GLU A 278 62.54 -14.01 -40.05
N VAL A 279 61.50 -13.18 -40.03
CA VAL A 279 61.60 -11.76 -40.24
C VAL A 279 62.21 -11.30 -38.92
N PRO A 280 63.51 -10.93 -38.87
CA PRO A 280 63.99 -10.18 -37.74
C PRO A 280 63.00 -9.05 -37.57
N VAL A 281 62.51 -8.82 -36.35
CA VAL A 281 61.75 -7.62 -36.03
C VAL A 281 62.57 -6.48 -36.59
N ILE A 282 62.18 -6.00 -37.79
CA ILE A 282 62.67 -4.75 -38.29
C ILE A 282 61.95 -3.84 -37.32
N LYS A 283 62.66 -3.51 -36.23
CA LYS A 283 62.50 -2.26 -35.54
C LYS A 283 62.57 -1.25 -36.67
N GLY A 284 61.41 -0.96 -37.27
CA GLY A 284 61.20 0.12 -38.22
C GLY A 284 61.74 1.30 -37.47
N SER A 285 62.96 1.66 -37.85
CA SER A 285 63.82 2.51 -37.06
C SER A 285 63.34 3.91 -37.32
N ASN A 286 62.24 4.29 -36.67
CA ASN A 286 61.88 5.69 -36.50
C ASN A 286 63.00 6.44 -35.73
N VAL A 287 63.89 5.68 -35.08
CA VAL A 287 65.15 6.17 -34.48
C VAL A 287 66.21 6.51 -35.55
N ALA A 288 66.24 5.83 -36.71
CA ALA A 288 67.17 6.15 -37.80
C ALA A 288 66.77 7.44 -38.55
N GLU A 289 65.47 7.75 -38.65
CA GLU A 289 64.99 9.06 -39.10
C GLU A 289 65.28 10.17 -38.05
N LEU A 290 65.15 9.88 -36.75
CA LEU A 290 65.40 10.87 -35.69
C LEU A 290 66.88 11.26 -35.54
N PHE A 291 67.83 10.38 -35.91
CA PHE A 291 69.26 10.70 -35.92
C PHE A 291 69.80 11.21 -37.27
N ALA A 292 69.05 11.07 -38.37
CA ALA A 292 69.39 11.67 -39.66
C ALA A 292 69.04 13.17 -39.73
N ILE A 293 68.06 13.64 -38.95
CA ILE A 293 67.65 15.05 -38.90
C ILE A 293 68.61 15.93 -38.07
N ARG A 294 69.48 15.35 -37.23
CA ARG A 294 70.43 16.13 -36.40
C ARG A 294 71.81 16.36 -37.03
N LYS A 295 72.04 15.94 -38.28
CA LYS A 295 73.37 16.03 -38.93
C LYS A 295 73.46 17.03 -40.10
N SER A 296 72.41 17.81 -40.38
CA SER A 296 72.39 18.75 -41.51
C SER A 296 72.38 20.24 -41.14
N ASP A 297 72.41 20.63 -39.87
CA ASP A 297 72.38 22.05 -39.45
C ASP A 297 73.44 22.43 -38.39
N MET A 298 74.70 22.00 -38.55
CA MET A 298 75.78 22.67 -37.81
C MET A 298 77.17 22.50 -38.44
N GLU A 299 77.33 22.96 -39.68
CA GLU A 299 78.67 23.27 -40.20
C GLU A 299 78.62 24.39 -41.24
N THR A 300 78.48 25.65 -40.80
CA THR A 300 79.19 26.80 -41.41
C THR A 300 79.12 28.05 -40.53
N THR A 301 80.31 28.59 -40.20
CA THR A 301 80.62 29.97 -39.76
C THR A 301 81.12 30.19 -38.29
N THR A 302 82.32 29.65 -38.01
CA THR A 302 83.53 30.23 -37.33
C THR A 302 83.55 30.68 -35.84
N PRO A 303 84.69 30.50 -35.12
CA PRO A 303 85.59 29.34 -35.07
C PRO A 303 85.84 28.88 -33.61
N GLY A 304 85.59 27.60 -33.33
CA GLY A 304 85.71 27.01 -31.99
C GLY A 304 84.37 26.95 -31.27
N THR A 305 83.38 26.33 -31.90
CA THR A 305 81.99 26.52 -31.50
C THR A 305 81.25 25.18 -31.44
N VAL A 306 80.89 24.81 -30.20
CA VAL A 306 79.63 24.18 -29.81
C VAL A 306 79.26 22.95 -30.64
N GLY A 307 79.95 21.82 -30.43
CA GLY A 307 79.57 20.51 -30.98
C GLY A 307 78.60 19.75 -30.07
N GLY A 308 77.47 20.38 -29.74
CA GLY A 308 76.42 19.84 -28.86
C GLY A 308 75.70 18.62 -29.44
N LYS A 309 76.34 17.45 -29.37
CA LYS A 309 75.68 16.15 -29.44
C LYS A 309 74.76 16.00 -28.24
N GLN A 310 73.46 16.02 -28.51
CA GLN A 310 72.45 15.63 -27.53
C GLN A 310 71.91 14.27 -27.95
N ALA A 311 71.67 13.48 -26.91
CA ALA A 311 70.82 12.31 -26.81
C ALA A 311 71.36 11.00 -27.40
N GLY A 312 71.65 10.09 -26.48
CA GLY A 312 71.82 8.66 -26.69
C GLY A 312 71.90 8.01 -25.31
N ILE A 313 70.79 8.00 -24.58
CA ILE A 313 70.67 7.23 -23.32
C ILE A 313 70.50 5.78 -23.72
N ASP A 314 71.56 5.01 -23.49
CA ASP A 314 71.48 3.57 -23.24
C ASP A 314 70.71 3.36 -21.94
N GLN A 315 69.61 2.61 -21.98
CA GLN A 315 69.12 1.95 -20.78
C GLN A 315 68.55 0.57 -21.14
N LYS A 316 69.45 -0.42 -21.08
CA LYS A 316 69.11 -1.75 -20.56
C LYS A 316 68.58 -1.56 -19.13
N ILE A 317 67.36 -2.01 -18.85
CA ILE A 317 66.94 -2.24 -17.47
C ILE A 317 66.41 -3.67 -17.37
N ASP A 318 67.14 -4.41 -16.54
CA ASP A 318 67.01 -5.81 -16.19
C ASP A 318 65.80 -6.05 -15.27
N LYS A 319 65.22 -7.25 -15.32
CA LYS A 319 63.91 -7.61 -14.75
C LYS A 319 63.93 -7.98 -13.24
N GLN A 320 64.90 -7.52 -12.46
CA GLN A 320 65.06 -7.98 -11.05
C GLN A 320 64.97 -6.90 -9.97
N THR A 321 64.57 -5.68 -10.32
CA THR A 321 64.42 -4.58 -9.35
C THR A 321 62.97 -4.18 -9.14
N LEU A 322 62.50 -4.30 -7.89
CA LEU A 322 61.15 -3.93 -7.45
C LEU A 322 61.23 -2.55 -6.80
N GLY A 323 60.66 -1.54 -7.47
CA GLY A 323 60.56 -0.18 -6.95
C GLY A 323 59.30 -0.02 -6.09
N ILE A 324 59.45 0.38 -4.84
CA ILE A 324 58.35 0.70 -3.92
C ILE A 324 58.40 2.19 -3.61
N LEU A 325 57.27 2.87 -3.74
CA LEU A 325 57.12 4.27 -3.34
C LEU A 325 56.82 4.32 -1.83
N VAL A 326 57.73 4.91 -1.07
CA VAL A 326 57.60 5.13 0.37
C VAL A 326 57.30 6.60 0.60
N ARG A 327 56.23 6.89 1.34
CA ARG A 327 55.82 8.26 1.68
C ARG A 327 56.50 8.68 2.98
N GLU A 328 57.33 9.71 2.92
CA GLU A 328 57.95 10.32 4.08
C GLU A 328 57.49 11.79 4.17
N CYS A 329 56.76 12.11 5.25
CA CYS A 329 56.29 13.44 5.65
C CYS A 329 56.12 14.46 4.50
N ASP A 330 55.11 14.19 3.67
CA ASP A 330 54.62 14.97 2.52
C ASP A 330 55.39 14.95 1.20
N THR A 331 56.36 14.03 1.03
CA THR A 331 56.94 13.71 -0.27
C THR A 331 57.05 12.19 -0.51
N TRP A 332 56.98 11.77 -1.77
CA TRP A 332 57.08 10.36 -2.17
C TRP A 332 58.50 10.07 -2.66
N ASN A 333 59.19 9.13 -2.01
CA ASN A 333 60.52 8.67 -2.41
C ASN A 333 60.40 7.26 -3.00
N LEU A 334 61.08 7.00 -4.11
CA LEU A 334 61.13 5.68 -4.75
C LEU A 334 62.36 4.92 -4.24
N GLU A 335 62.14 3.83 -3.51
CA GLU A 335 63.20 2.90 -3.12
C GLU A 335 63.18 1.66 -4.03
N ILE A 336 64.34 1.19 -4.46
CA ILE A 336 64.47 0.06 -5.39
C ILE A 336 65.17 -1.09 -4.67
N HIS A 337 64.47 -2.22 -4.49
CA HIS A 337 65.04 -3.43 -3.90
C HIS A 337 65.20 -4.53 -4.94
N SER A 338 66.36 -5.18 -4.95
CA SER A 338 66.64 -6.38 -5.75
C SER A 338 66.24 -7.61 -4.95
N LYS A 339 65.42 -8.49 -5.52
CA LYS A 339 64.97 -9.73 -4.86
C LYS A 339 65.90 -10.89 -5.28
N GLU A 340 66.70 -11.38 -4.33
CA GLU A 340 67.28 -12.74 -4.39
C GLU A 340 66.23 -13.79 -3.99
#